data_AF-A0A952TE48-F1
#
_entry.id   AF-A0A952TE48-F1
#
_cell.length_a   1.000
_cell.length_b   1.000
_cell.length_c   1.000
_cell.angle_alpha   90.00
_cell.angle_beta   90.00
_cell.angle_gamma   90.00
#
_symmetry.space_group_name_H-M   'P 1'
#
loop_
_entity.id
_entity.type
_entity.pdbx_description
1 polymer ?
#
loop_
_entity_poly.entity_id
_entity_poly.type
_entity_poly.pdbx_seq_one_letter_code
_entity_poly.pdbx_strand_id
1 'polypeptide(L)'
;MKKRSSASKALILVMALTLAACGRGGVQAGSRAALTPDGGGNGGQGASGLLEKCANGQTAYGRVTEQSNSGRGFQQMVEDFVSATLEPSSIGTVSGQSGASTWVSLRLRLSVQDGQWQSTRNKMEILIHDSWVGQYNDQGQIIADYPVTLSEASQGRLDATARTFQIVFADAYGSVTLQGQWNDQVATGTVSFQNTKHVTNGTPAGGILGQFSVPTCSIF
;
A
#
# COMPACT_ATOMS: atom_id res chain seq x y z
N MET A 1 -16.12 -12.50 -82.54
CA MET A 1 -15.12 -12.93 -81.54
C MET A 1 -14.79 -11.76 -80.63
N LYS A 2 -14.78 -12.00 -79.30
CA LYS A 2 -13.96 -11.41 -78.20
C LYS A 2 -13.50 -9.94 -78.35
N LYS A 3 -13.57 -9.03 -77.35
CA LYS A 3 -13.82 -9.14 -75.91
C LYS A 3 -14.05 -7.71 -75.35
N ARG A 4 -15.03 -7.61 -74.44
CA ARG A 4 -15.23 -6.64 -73.33
C ARG A 4 -13.93 -6.42 -72.52
N SER A 5 -13.72 -5.43 -71.63
CA SER A 5 -14.41 -4.26 -71.08
C SER A 5 -13.51 -3.75 -69.93
N SER A 6 -13.75 -2.52 -69.50
CA SER A 6 -13.59 -2.01 -68.12
C SER A 6 -12.20 -1.66 -67.59
N ALA A 7 -11.96 -0.35 -67.58
CA ALA A 7 -11.74 0.48 -66.39
C ALA A 7 -11.53 -0.26 -65.06
N SER A 8 -10.33 -0.10 -64.49
CA SER A 8 -10.08 -0.26 -63.06
C SER A 8 -9.73 1.10 -62.47
N LYS A 9 -10.64 1.59 -61.64
CA LYS A 9 -10.52 2.80 -60.84
C LYS A 9 -9.45 2.57 -59.77
N ALA A 10 -8.52 3.51 -59.67
CA ALA A 10 -7.54 3.57 -58.58
C ALA A 10 -8.30 3.80 -57.26
N LEU A 11 -8.24 2.81 -56.36
CA LEU A 11 -8.73 2.92 -55.00
C LEU A 11 -7.55 3.32 -54.12
N ILE A 12 -7.52 4.59 -53.71
CA ILE A 12 -6.61 5.12 -52.70
C ILE A 12 -7.14 4.68 -51.33
N LEU A 13 -6.50 3.68 -50.72
CA LEU A 13 -6.81 3.27 -49.36
C LEU A 13 -5.96 4.11 -48.39
N VAL A 14 -6.58 5.16 -47.84
CA VAL A 14 -6.04 5.95 -46.73
C VAL A 14 -6.13 5.08 -45.47
N MET A 15 -5.03 4.48 -45.03
CA MET A 15 -4.92 3.94 -43.67
C MET A 15 -4.81 5.11 -42.70
N ALA A 16 -5.97 5.50 -42.15
CA ALA A 16 -6.03 6.30 -40.94
C ALA A 16 -5.45 5.45 -39.79
N LEU A 17 -4.25 5.79 -39.33
CA LEU A 17 -3.78 5.35 -38.01
C LEU A 17 -4.68 6.04 -36.98
N THR A 18 -5.71 5.32 -36.54
CA THR A 18 -6.45 5.65 -35.34
C THR A 18 -5.47 5.65 -34.18
N LEU A 19 -5.21 6.84 -33.63
CA LEU A 19 -4.70 6.97 -32.28
C LEU A 19 -5.66 6.22 -31.37
N ALA A 20 -5.26 5.03 -30.91
CA ALA A 20 -5.83 4.45 -29.72
C ALA A 20 -5.42 5.36 -28.57
N ALA A 21 -6.27 6.35 -28.28
CA ALA A 21 -6.36 6.94 -26.98
C ALA A 21 -6.68 5.79 -26.01
N CYS A 22 -5.65 5.25 -25.35
CA CYS A 22 -5.84 4.51 -24.12
C CYS A 22 -6.42 5.51 -23.13
N GLY A 23 -7.75 5.54 -23.09
CA GLY A 23 -8.52 6.23 -22.09
C GLY A 23 -8.06 5.79 -20.71
N ARG A 24 -8.10 6.77 -19.80
CA ARG A 24 -7.97 6.63 -18.34
C ARG A 24 -8.41 5.25 -17.87
N GLY A 25 -7.43 4.38 -17.63
CA GLY A 25 -7.62 3.15 -16.87
C GLY A 25 -7.96 3.57 -15.45
N GLY A 26 -9.13 3.14 -14.98
CA GLY A 26 -9.61 3.41 -13.63
C GLY A 26 -8.60 2.99 -12.57
N VAL A 27 -8.73 3.64 -11.41
CA VAL A 27 -8.02 3.34 -10.18
C VAL A 27 -8.00 1.82 -9.97
N GLN A 28 -6.84 1.19 -10.18
CA GLN A 28 -6.61 -0.19 -9.80
C GLN A 28 -6.65 -0.26 -8.27
N ALA A 29 -7.44 -1.20 -7.75
CA ALA A 29 -7.50 -1.52 -6.34
C ALA A 29 -6.08 -1.86 -5.82
N GLY A 30 -5.69 -1.23 -4.70
CA GLY A 30 -4.46 -1.56 -3.97
C GLY A 30 -3.17 -1.24 -4.73
N SER A 31 -2.81 0.04 -4.80
CA SER A 31 -1.49 0.45 -5.27
C SER A 31 -0.58 0.72 -4.06
N ARG A 32 0.48 -0.07 -3.88
CA ARG A 32 1.72 0.46 -3.29
C ARG A 32 2.12 1.61 -4.19
N ALA A 33 2.26 2.83 -3.67
CA ALA A 33 2.52 3.96 -4.51
C ALA A 33 3.87 3.76 -5.22
N ALA A 34 3.84 3.36 -6.49
CA ALA A 34 4.96 3.52 -7.39
C ALA A 34 5.00 5.02 -7.72
N LEU A 35 5.48 5.82 -6.77
CA LEU A 35 5.84 7.19 -7.05
C LEU A 35 7.06 7.11 -7.97
N THR A 36 6.86 7.46 -9.24
CA THR A 36 7.96 8.10 -9.96
C THR A 36 8.32 9.35 -9.16
N PRO A 37 9.62 9.67 -8.94
CA PRO A 37 10.04 10.84 -8.15
C PRO A 37 9.61 12.20 -8.75
N ASP A 38 8.85 12.20 -9.83
CA ASP A 38 8.53 13.39 -10.61
C ASP A 38 7.02 13.63 -10.63
N GLY A 39 6.59 14.65 -9.88
CA GLY A 39 5.50 15.51 -10.34
C GLY A 39 4.20 15.43 -9.56
N GLY A 40 4.11 16.27 -8.52
CA GLY A 40 3.01 17.24 -8.45
C GLY A 40 1.60 16.66 -8.28
N GLY A 41 1.37 15.97 -7.18
CA GLY A 41 0.03 15.74 -6.65
C GLY A 41 -0.22 16.64 -5.44
N ASN A 42 -0.86 17.79 -5.65
CA ASN A 42 -1.50 18.55 -4.57
C ASN A 42 -2.30 17.61 -3.66
N GLY A 43 -1.91 17.48 -2.39
CA GLY A 43 -2.69 16.98 -1.24
C GLY A 43 -3.91 16.11 -1.58
N GLY A 44 -3.68 15.03 -2.32
CA GLY A 44 -4.74 14.18 -2.81
C GLY A 44 -5.12 13.20 -1.73
N GLN A 45 -6.14 13.54 -0.95
CA GLN A 45 -6.96 12.58 -0.21
C GLN A 45 -7.38 11.46 -1.17
N GLY A 46 -6.57 10.42 -1.26
CA GLY A 46 -6.86 9.24 -2.05
C GLY A 46 -7.91 8.41 -1.34
N ALA A 47 -9.17 8.89 -1.32
CA ALA A 47 -10.41 8.18 -0.96
C ALA A 47 -10.25 7.00 0.00
N SER A 48 -9.48 7.19 1.08
CA SER A 48 -9.20 6.12 2.02
C SER A 48 -10.41 6.09 2.92
N GLY A 49 -11.36 5.20 2.63
CA GLY A 49 -12.51 4.92 3.48
C GLY A 49 -12.12 4.31 4.83
N LEU A 50 -10.95 4.67 5.36
CA LEU A 50 -10.43 4.36 6.68
C LEU A 50 -10.81 5.53 7.61
N LEU A 51 -11.17 5.22 8.86
CA LEU A 51 -11.47 6.26 9.85
C LEU A 51 -10.19 7.09 10.10
N GLU A 52 -10.32 8.41 10.19
CA GLU A 52 -9.20 9.30 10.57
C GLU A 52 -9.16 9.50 12.09
N LYS A 53 -10.32 9.43 12.75
CA LYS A 53 -10.48 9.57 14.20
C LYS A 53 -11.50 8.58 14.74
N CYS A 54 -11.27 8.12 15.96
CA CYS A 54 -12.27 7.42 16.76
C CYS A 54 -13.35 8.38 17.26
N ALA A 55 -14.50 7.85 17.72
CA ALA A 55 -15.62 8.64 18.23
C ALA A 55 -15.24 9.57 19.41
N ASN A 56 -14.19 9.22 20.15
CA ASN A 56 -13.62 10.02 21.25
C ASN A 56 -12.59 11.07 20.78
N GLY A 57 -12.43 11.27 19.47
CA GLY A 57 -11.49 12.22 18.88
C GLY A 57 -10.04 11.75 18.79
N GLN A 58 -9.71 10.54 19.26
CA GLN A 58 -8.36 9.97 19.14
C GLN A 58 -8.01 9.66 17.69
N THR A 59 -6.74 9.82 17.32
CA THR A 59 -6.26 9.48 15.97
C THR A 59 -6.39 7.99 15.71
N ALA A 60 -6.88 7.62 14.52
CA ALA A 60 -7.09 6.24 14.11
C ALA A 60 -5.82 5.50 13.66
N TYR A 61 -4.66 6.14 13.80
CA TYR A 61 -3.36 5.59 13.42
C TYR A 61 -2.72 4.89 14.60
N GLY A 62 -2.32 3.64 14.39
CA GLY A 62 -1.37 2.97 15.24
C GLY A 62 0.07 3.21 14.83
N ARG A 63 0.99 2.65 15.60
CA ARG A 63 2.42 2.65 15.34
C ARG A 63 2.92 1.24 15.09
N VAL A 64 3.88 1.11 14.18
CA VAL A 64 4.68 -0.10 14.00
C VAL A 64 6.06 0.16 14.60
N THR A 65 6.46 -0.65 15.56
CA THR A 65 7.72 -0.54 16.29
C THR A 65 8.60 -1.76 16.05
N GLU A 66 9.89 -1.60 16.33
CA GLU A 66 10.86 -2.69 16.21
C GLU A 66 10.47 -3.89 17.09
N GLN A 67 10.60 -5.10 16.52
CA GLN A 67 10.48 -6.31 17.30
C GLN A 67 11.84 -6.62 17.93
N SER A 68 11.89 -6.76 19.24
CA SER A 68 13.14 -6.86 20.03
C SER A 68 14.09 -8.01 19.67
N ASN A 69 13.70 -8.91 18.74
CA ASN A 69 14.45 -10.12 18.38
C ASN A 69 14.51 -10.37 16.85
N SER A 70 14.28 -9.38 16.00
CA SER A 70 14.23 -9.60 14.54
C SER A 70 15.59 -9.95 13.91
N GLY A 71 16.72 -9.79 14.61
CA GLY A 71 18.08 -10.02 14.10
C GLY A 71 18.52 -9.07 12.97
N ARG A 72 17.57 -8.31 12.43
CA ARG A 72 17.72 -7.25 11.42
C ARG A 72 17.13 -5.98 11.98
N GLY A 73 17.82 -4.85 11.83
CA GLY A 73 17.36 -3.57 12.35
C GLY A 73 16.07 -3.11 11.68
N PHE A 74 15.24 -2.36 12.40
CA PHE A 74 13.97 -1.84 11.89
C PHE A 74 14.08 -1.13 10.53
N GLN A 75 15.08 -0.25 10.36
CA GLN A 75 15.35 0.44 9.09
C GLN A 75 15.46 -0.53 7.92
N GLN A 76 16.22 -1.61 8.09
CA GLN A 76 16.44 -2.60 7.04
C GLN A 76 15.13 -3.32 6.68
N MET A 77 14.27 -3.59 7.67
CA MET A 77 12.97 -4.22 7.41
C MET A 77 12.01 -3.27 6.68
N VAL A 78 12.11 -1.96 6.92
CA VAL A 78 11.35 -0.93 6.19
C VAL A 78 11.84 -0.84 4.74
N GLU A 79 13.15 -0.78 4.51
CA GLU A 79 13.77 -0.80 3.18
C GLU A 79 13.36 -2.04 2.38
N ASP A 80 13.48 -3.22 2.99
CA ASP A 80 13.02 -4.48 2.40
C ASP A 80 11.53 -4.46 2.08
N PHE A 81 10.70 -3.89 2.96
CA PHE A 81 9.26 -3.81 2.76
C PHE A 81 8.90 -2.99 1.52
N VAL A 82 9.54 -1.83 1.33
CA VAL A 82 9.27 -0.94 0.18
C VAL A 82 10.00 -1.34 -1.09
N SER A 83 11.00 -2.22 -1.01
CA SER A 83 11.88 -2.63 -2.11
C SER A 83 11.19 -3.10 -3.39
N ALA A 84 9.93 -3.56 -3.30
CA ALA A 84 9.16 -3.98 -4.46
C ALA A 84 8.74 -2.81 -5.38
N THR A 85 8.75 -1.58 -4.87
CA THR A 85 8.23 -0.38 -5.55
C THR A 85 9.15 0.82 -5.46
N LEU A 86 10.07 0.84 -4.48
CA LEU A 86 10.99 1.94 -4.23
C LEU A 86 12.40 1.39 -4.03
N GLU A 87 13.41 2.10 -4.53
CA GLU A 87 14.80 1.75 -4.25
C GLU A 87 15.08 1.99 -2.76
N PRO A 88 15.70 1.04 -2.03
CA PRO A 88 16.08 1.24 -0.63
C PRO A 88 16.86 2.53 -0.34
N SER A 89 17.69 3.00 -1.27
CA SER A 89 18.44 4.27 -1.10
C SER A 89 17.61 5.54 -1.32
N SER A 90 16.36 5.40 -1.78
CA SER A 90 15.42 6.51 -2.02
C SER A 90 14.44 6.74 -0.86
N ILE A 91 14.65 6.07 0.27
CA ILE A 91 13.97 6.38 1.53
C ILE A 91 15.00 6.91 2.52
N GLY A 92 14.59 7.90 3.31
CA GLY A 92 15.39 8.41 4.42
C GLY A 92 15.52 7.38 5.55
N THR A 93 16.06 7.86 6.67
CA THR A 93 16.16 7.05 7.90
C THR A 93 14.81 6.98 8.63
N VAL A 94 14.46 5.79 9.13
CA VAL A 94 13.22 5.47 9.83
C VAL A 94 13.55 4.72 11.12
N SER A 95 12.94 5.15 12.23
CA SER A 95 13.12 4.53 13.53
C SER A 95 11.88 3.74 13.96
N GLY A 96 12.13 2.59 14.59
CA GLY A 96 11.10 1.78 15.24
C GLY A 96 10.93 2.12 16.72
N GLN A 97 11.65 3.12 17.23
CA GLN A 97 11.63 3.53 18.64
C GLN A 97 10.48 4.48 18.94
N SER A 98 9.88 4.32 20.12
CA SER A 98 8.84 5.25 20.59
C SER A 98 9.41 6.65 20.82
N GLY A 99 8.70 7.68 20.34
CA GLY A 99 9.11 9.09 20.49
C GLY A 99 10.16 9.58 19.49
N ALA A 100 10.58 8.74 18.53
CA ALA A 100 11.47 9.17 17.46
C ALA A 100 10.79 10.16 16.51
N SER A 101 11.61 10.98 15.83
CA SER A 101 11.14 11.94 14.81
C SER A 101 10.76 11.29 13.48
N THR A 102 11.04 10.00 13.30
CA THR A 102 10.69 9.19 12.13
C THR A 102 9.99 7.92 12.59
N TRP A 103 9.06 7.39 11.79
CA TRP A 103 8.21 6.28 12.22
C TRP A 103 7.48 5.59 11.07
N VAL A 104 6.90 4.43 11.39
CA VAL A 104 5.90 3.77 10.56
C VAL A 104 4.55 3.81 11.28
N SER A 105 3.52 4.30 10.60
CA SER A 105 2.15 4.27 11.11
C SER A 105 1.32 3.24 10.36
N LEU A 106 0.34 2.66 11.04
CA LEU A 106 -0.57 1.67 10.49
C LEU A 106 -2.01 2.12 10.73
N ARG A 107 -2.82 2.05 9.68
CA ARG A 107 -4.26 2.23 9.72
C ARG A 107 -4.93 1.01 9.11
N LEU A 108 -5.95 0.52 9.78
CA LEU A 108 -6.60 -0.74 9.43
C LEU A 108 -8.10 -0.57 9.59
N ARG A 109 -8.88 -1.04 8.61
CA ARG A 109 -10.34 -1.18 8.73
C ARG A 109 -10.70 -2.62 8.42
N LEU A 110 -11.39 -3.23 9.36
CA LEU A 110 -11.76 -4.64 9.37
C LEU A 110 -13.28 -4.75 9.48
N SER A 111 -13.90 -5.40 8.51
CA SER A 111 -15.34 -5.63 8.46
C SER A 111 -15.58 -7.15 8.47
N VAL A 112 -16.36 -7.59 9.44
CA VAL A 112 -16.87 -8.95 9.54
C VAL A 112 -18.38 -8.89 9.52
N GLN A 113 -19.01 -9.78 8.76
CA GLN A 113 -20.45 -9.94 8.70
C GLN A 113 -20.76 -11.43 8.75
N ASP A 114 -21.66 -11.84 9.65
CA ASP A 114 -22.06 -13.23 9.85
C ASP A 114 -20.87 -14.17 10.13
N GLY A 115 -19.87 -13.68 10.86
CA GLY A 115 -18.65 -14.42 11.19
C GLY A 115 -17.68 -14.60 10.02
N GLN A 116 -17.97 -14.01 8.85
CA GLN A 116 -17.14 -14.06 7.65
C GLN A 116 -16.51 -12.70 7.37
N TRP A 117 -15.27 -12.71 6.89
CA TRP A 117 -14.58 -11.50 6.45
C TRP A 117 -15.25 -10.92 5.22
N GLN A 118 -15.55 -9.63 5.28
CA GLN A 118 -15.99 -8.86 4.13
C GLN A 118 -14.74 -8.35 3.40
N SER A 119 -14.11 -9.23 2.59
CA SER A 119 -12.83 -8.97 1.92
C SER A 119 -12.77 -7.58 1.27
N THR A 120 -13.79 -7.20 0.51
CA THR A 120 -13.89 -5.91 -0.21
C THR A 120 -14.03 -4.68 0.68
N ARG A 121 -14.38 -4.87 1.95
CA ARG A 121 -14.51 -3.80 2.95
C ARG A 121 -13.29 -3.69 3.86
N ASN A 122 -12.39 -4.66 3.81
CA ASN A 122 -11.15 -4.64 4.56
C ASN A 122 -10.12 -3.78 3.82
N LYS A 123 -9.48 -2.88 4.54
CA LYS A 123 -8.49 -1.95 4.00
C LYS A 123 -7.34 -1.79 4.97
N MET A 124 -6.13 -1.66 4.43
CA MET A 124 -4.92 -1.38 5.19
C MET A 124 -4.16 -0.25 4.53
N GLU A 125 -3.61 0.63 5.35
CA GLU A 125 -2.67 1.67 4.94
C GLU A 125 -1.50 1.69 5.93
N ILE A 126 -0.29 1.64 5.39
CA ILE A 126 0.94 1.89 6.13
C ILE A 126 1.54 3.18 5.59
N LEU A 127 1.81 4.16 6.45
CA LEU A 127 2.52 5.38 6.09
C LEU A 127 3.89 5.36 6.72
N ILE A 128 4.92 5.59 5.91
CA ILE A 128 6.31 5.63 6.35
C ILE A 128 6.75 7.10 6.36
N HIS A 129 7.06 7.58 7.56
CA HIS A 129 7.56 8.92 7.84
C HIS A 129 9.07 8.83 8.06
N ASP A 130 9.84 9.10 7.01
CA ASP A 130 11.30 9.08 7.06
C ASP A 130 11.89 10.47 7.38
N SER A 131 13.22 10.58 7.41
CA SER A 131 13.90 11.83 7.72
C SER A 131 13.84 12.89 6.62
N TRP A 132 13.36 12.56 5.42
CA TRP A 132 13.17 13.50 4.31
C TRP A 132 11.76 14.10 4.30
N VAL A 133 10.79 13.46 4.94
CA VAL A 133 9.43 14.02 5.04
C VAL A 133 9.45 15.42 5.65
N GLY A 134 8.71 16.33 5.02
CA GLY A 134 8.65 17.75 5.39
C GLY A 134 9.77 18.61 4.81
N GLN A 135 10.79 18.03 4.17
CA GLN A 135 11.81 18.76 3.43
C GLN A 135 11.34 19.08 2.01
N TYR A 136 12.03 20.00 1.34
CA TYR A 136 11.78 20.31 -0.07
C TYR A 136 12.67 19.46 -0.97
N ASN A 137 12.09 18.86 -2.01
CA ASN A 137 12.84 18.17 -3.06
C ASN A 137 13.39 19.16 -4.12
N ASP A 138 14.09 18.64 -5.13
CA ASP A 138 14.71 19.42 -6.20
C ASP A 138 13.71 20.21 -7.05
N GLN A 139 12.41 19.84 -7.02
CA GLN A 139 11.35 20.58 -7.69
C GLN A 139 10.65 21.60 -6.76
N GLY A 140 11.17 21.82 -5.56
CA GLY A 140 10.58 22.74 -4.57
C GLY A 140 9.26 22.23 -3.98
N GLN A 141 9.02 20.92 -3.98
CA GLN A 141 7.84 20.28 -3.39
C GLN A 141 8.16 19.71 -2.01
N ILE A 142 7.23 19.83 -1.07
CA ILE A 142 7.36 19.20 0.25
C ILE A 142 7.22 17.69 0.08
N ILE A 143 8.21 16.94 0.55
CA ILE A 143 8.22 15.47 0.57
C ILE A 143 7.16 15.01 1.58
N ALA A 144 6.23 14.19 1.11
CA ALA A 144 5.16 13.59 1.92
C ALA A 144 5.57 12.19 2.41
N ASP A 145 4.81 11.65 3.37
CA ASP A 145 4.93 10.26 3.80
C ASP A 145 4.81 9.29 2.60
N TYR A 146 5.56 8.19 2.63
CA TYR A 146 5.43 7.14 1.63
C TYR A 146 4.25 6.21 1.98
N PRO A 147 3.19 6.14 1.14
CA PRO A 147 2.01 5.35 1.46
C PRO A 147 2.03 3.97 0.80
N VAL A 148 1.74 2.94 1.60
CA VAL A 148 1.42 1.58 1.13
C VAL A 148 -0.04 1.30 1.45
N THR A 149 -0.89 1.36 0.42
CA THR A 149 -2.33 1.12 0.56
C THR A 149 -2.72 -0.20 -0.09
N LEU A 150 -3.26 -1.11 0.72
CA LEU A 150 -3.82 -2.37 0.24
C LEU A 150 -5.33 -2.34 0.43
N SER A 151 -6.02 -2.42 -0.71
CA SER A 151 -7.47 -2.54 -0.76
C SER A 151 -7.81 -4.01 -0.89
N GLU A 152 -8.78 -4.45 -0.09
CA GLU A 152 -9.29 -5.80 -0.06
C GLU A 152 -8.34 -6.83 0.58
N ALA A 153 -8.86 -7.57 1.54
CA ALA A 153 -8.13 -8.70 2.13
C ALA A 153 -8.29 -9.94 1.26
N SER A 154 -7.19 -10.64 0.98
CA SER A 154 -7.21 -11.90 0.24
C SER A 154 -7.67 -13.06 1.11
N GLN A 155 -7.33 -13.04 2.41
CA GLN A 155 -7.68 -14.06 3.38
C GLN A 155 -7.78 -13.47 4.79
N GLY A 156 -8.48 -14.15 5.69
CA GLY A 156 -8.44 -13.81 7.11
C GLY A 156 -9.12 -14.83 8.00
N ARG A 157 -8.84 -14.73 9.31
CA ARG A 157 -9.49 -15.45 10.40
C ARG A 157 -9.74 -14.49 11.56
N LEU A 158 -10.96 -14.50 12.11
CA LEU A 158 -11.31 -13.80 13.34
C LEU A 158 -11.78 -14.84 14.36
N ASP A 159 -11.26 -14.78 15.57
CA ASP A 159 -11.81 -15.48 16.73
C ASP A 159 -12.27 -14.43 17.73
N ALA A 160 -13.58 -14.14 17.73
CA ALA A 160 -14.17 -13.15 18.61
C ALA A 160 -14.14 -13.56 20.08
N THR A 161 -14.14 -14.87 20.37
CA THR A 161 -14.08 -15.41 21.74
C THR A 161 -12.69 -15.25 22.32
N ALA A 162 -11.67 -15.64 21.57
CA ALA A 162 -10.27 -15.46 21.97
C ALA A 162 -9.76 -14.03 21.77
N ARG A 163 -10.55 -13.17 21.11
CA ARG A 163 -10.18 -11.81 20.67
C ARG A 163 -8.87 -11.80 19.87
N THR A 164 -8.74 -12.72 18.91
CA THR A 164 -7.57 -12.83 18.03
C THR A 164 -7.95 -12.75 16.55
N PHE A 165 -7.05 -12.21 15.74
CA PHE A 165 -7.24 -12.09 14.29
C PHE A 165 -5.96 -12.36 13.53
N GLN A 166 -6.16 -12.81 12.29
CA GLN A 166 -5.15 -12.83 11.26
C GLN A 166 -5.80 -12.36 9.96
N ILE A 167 -5.15 -11.47 9.23
CA ILE A 167 -5.63 -11.00 7.94
C ILE A 167 -4.46 -10.84 6.97
N VAL A 168 -4.69 -11.23 5.72
CA VAL A 168 -3.71 -11.16 4.64
C VAL A 168 -4.26 -10.20 3.59
N PHE A 169 -3.44 -9.23 3.24
CA PHE A 169 -3.62 -8.37 2.09
C PHE A 169 -2.59 -8.78 1.03
N ALA A 170 -2.98 -8.81 -0.24
CA ALA A 170 -2.09 -9.16 -1.33
C ALA A 170 -2.34 -8.27 -2.55
N ASP A 171 -1.26 -7.95 -3.26
CA ASP A 171 -1.26 -7.16 -4.48
C ASP A 171 -0.28 -7.76 -5.51
N ALA A 172 0.00 -7.03 -6.59
CA ALA A 172 0.95 -7.45 -7.62
C ALA A 172 2.43 -7.44 -7.18
N TYR A 173 2.73 -6.93 -5.99
CA TYR A 173 4.07 -6.76 -5.42
C TYR A 173 4.37 -7.71 -4.26
N GLY A 174 3.34 -8.36 -3.71
CA GLY A 174 3.50 -9.35 -2.66
C GLY A 174 2.30 -9.45 -1.73
N SER A 175 2.56 -9.81 -0.48
CA SER A 175 1.57 -9.89 0.57
C SER A 175 2.02 -9.22 1.86
N VAL A 176 1.05 -8.79 2.64
CA VAL A 176 1.20 -8.28 4.00
C VAL A 176 0.24 -9.04 4.89
N THR A 177 0.75 -9.63 5.97
CA THR A 177 -0.03 -10.35 6.96
C THR A 177 0.00 -9.59 8.27
N LEU A 178 -1.18 -9.31 8.83
CA LEU A 178 -1.32 -8.83 10.19
C LEU A 178 -1.86 -9.97 11.04
N GLN A 179 -1.18 -10.27 12.13
CA GLN A 179 -1.63 -11.22 13.13
C GLN A 179 -1.61 -10.54 14.48
N GLY A 180 -2.70 -10.62 15.23
CA GLY A 180 -2.79 -9.93 16.51
C GLY A 180 -3.96 -10.36 17.37
N GLN A 181 -4.10 -9.62 18.45
CA GLN A 181 -5.18 -9.72 19.42
C GLN A 181 -5.71 -8.32 19.73
N TRP A 182 -6.92 -8.23 20.24
CA TRP A 182 -7.48 -6.95 20.67
C TRP A 182 -8.14 -7.05 22.05
N ASN A 183 -8.22 -5.89 22.70
CA ASN A 183 -9.14 -5.67 23.79
C ASN A 183 -10.04 -4.47 23.44
N ASP A 184 -10.78 -3.96 24.41
CA ASP A 184 -11.75 -2.89 24.16
C ASP A 184 -11.09 -1.51 23.85
N GLN A 185 -9.77 -1.39 24.00
CA GLN A 185 -9.01 -0.15 23.80
C GLN A 185 -8.03 -0.24 22.63
N VAL A 186 -7.29 -1.33 22.51
CA VAL A 186 -6.17 -1.48 21.58
C VAL A 186 -6.14 -2.87 20.95
N ALA A 187 -5.76 -2.91 19.68
CA ALA A 187 -5.29 -4.10 19.00
C ALA A 187 -3.77 -4.06 18.87
N THR A 188 -3.12 -5.16 19.23
CA THR A 188 -1.68 -5.32 19.13
C THR A 188 -1.32 -6.60 18.39
N GLY A 189 -0.16 -6.61 17.76
CA GLY A 189 0.26 -7.78 17.00
C GLY A 189 1.51 -7.52 16.18
N THR A 190 1.66 -8.29 15.11
CA THR A 190 2.82 -8.28 14.22
C THR A 190 2.38 -7.97 12.80
N VAL A 191 3.16 -7.15 12.10
CA VAL A 191 3.06 -6.95 10.65
C VAL A 191 4.20 -7.71 9.99
N SER A 192 3.87 -8.69 9.14
CA SER A 192 4.84 -9.38 8.29
C SER A 192 4.52 -9.15 6.82
N PHE A 193 5.53 -9.30 5.97
CA PHE A 193 5.39 -9.11 4.53
C PHE A 193 6.24 -10.13 3.77
N GLN A 194 5.83 -10.36 2.53
CA GLN A 194 6.58 -11.11 1.55
C GLN A 194 6.44 -10.40 0.21
N ASN A 195 7.53 -9.79 -0.27
CA ASN A 195 7.55 -9.22 -1.61
C ASN A 195 7.78 -10.34 -2.64
N THR A 196 7.20 -10.16 -3.83
CA THR A 196 7.39 -11.06 -4.99
C THR A 196 8.30 -10.43 -6.05
N LYS A 197 8.67 -9.16 -5.87
CA LYS A 197 9.55 -8.39 -6.76
C LYS A 197 10.48 -7.49 -5.95
N HIS A 198 11.55 -7.03 -6.61
CA HIS A 198 12.47 -6.00 -6.14
C HIS A 198 12.71 -5.03 -7.29
N VAL A 199 12.66 -3.72 -7.05
CA VAL A 199 12.66 -2.70 -8.11
C VAL A 199 13.95 -2.72 -8.95
N THR A 200 15.09 -3.08 -8.34
CA THR A 200 16.39 -3.24 -9.02
C THR A 200 16.73 -4.66 -9.49
N ASN A 201 15.73 -5.53 -9.64
CA ASN A 201 15.95 -6.96 -9.94
C ASN A 201 16.79 -7.70 -8.88
N GLY A 202 16.84 -7.17 -7.65
CA GLY A 202 17.35 -7.91 -6.48
C GLY A 202 16.46 -9.09 -6.10
N THR A 203 16.88 -9.85 -5.09
CA THR A 203 16.06 -10.93 -4.54
C THR A 203 14.83 -10.33 -3.82
N PRO A 204 13.60 -10.80 -4.11
CA PRO A 204 12.43 -10.37 -3.36
C PRO A 204 12.60 -10.59 -1.85
N ALA A 205 12.39 -9.52 -1.08
CA ALA A 205 12.56 -9.54 0.36
C ALA A 205 11.30 -9.99 1.10
N GLY A 206 11.46 -10.40 2.37
CA GLY A 206 10.36 -10.77 3.23
C GLY A 206 10.80 -10.81 4.69
N GLY A 207 9.84 -10.72 5.60
CA GLY A 207 10.12 -10.78 7.03
C GLY A 207 9.05 -10.12 7.88
N ILE A 208 9.41 -9.84 9.12
CA ILE A 208 8.57 -9.11 10.07
C ILE A 208 8.96 -7.63 10.05
N LEU A 209 8.06 -6.79 9.56
CA LEU A 209 8.25 -5.34 9.57
C LEU A 209 8.35 -4.82 11.01
N GLY A 210 7.50 -5.32 11.90
CA GLY A 210 7.53 -4.95 13.31
C GLY A 210 6.26 -5.36 14.05
N GLN A 211 6.15 -4.87 15.28
CA GLN A 211 4.96 -5.02 16.11
C GLN A 211 4.08 -3.79 15.96
N PHE A 212 2.76 -3.96 15.87
CA PHE A 212 1.82 -2.85 15.81
C PHE A 212 1.02 -2.69 17.10
N SER A 213 0.58 -1.45 17.33
CA SER A 213 -0.41 -1.09 18.34
C SER A 213 -1.33 -0.02 17.75
N VAL A 214 -2.62 -0.35 17.59
CA VAL A 214 -3.64 0.48 16.92
C VAL A 214 -4.87 0.53 17.83
N PRO A 215 -5.53 1.68 18.02
CA PRO A 215 -6.78 1.74 18.79
C PRO A 215 -7.86 0.80 18.21
N THR A 216 -8.56 0.05 19.05
CA THR A 216 -9.59 -0.90 18.58
C THR A 216 -10.72 -0.18 17.83
N CYS A 217 -11.04 1.04 18.26
CA CYS A 217 -12.08 1.89 17.68
C CYS A 217 -11.79 2.35 16.24
N SER A 218 -10.56 2.24 15.75
CA SER A 218 -10.24 2.55 14.35
C SER A 218 -10.30 1.33 13.44
N ILE A 219 -10.36 0.14 14.03
CA ILE A 219 -10.29 -1.14 13.32
C ILE A 219 -11.67 -1.65 12.95
N PHE A 220 -12.56 -1.76 13.93
CA PHE A 220 -13.89 -2.38 13.79
C PHE A 220 -15.01 -1.34 13.70
#